data_AF-A0A926U0Z9-F1
#
_entry.id   AF-A0A926U0Z9-F1
#
_cell.length_a   1.000
_cell.length_b   1.000
_cell.length_c   1.000
_cell.angle_alpha   90.00
_cell.angle_beta   90.00
_cell.angle_gamma   90.00
#
_symmetry.space_group_name_H-M   'P 1'
#
loop_
_entity.id
_entity.type
_entity.pdbx_description
1 polymer ?
#
loop_
_entity_poly.entity_id
_entity_poly.type
_entity_poly.pdbx_seq_one_letter_code
_entity_poly.pdbx_strand_id
1 'polypeptide(L)'
;MMRSNGLWFILIGFLIYVFFFAPPIQADTFAPIFTLLSGKIPLINPIHISIFSMVGIFLLMYACVMLPDGRMQRLPAWPFLIAGIGTGIVGLIPYLALREPNQEFRGEKDNFLKIFDSKLAGFIFSFSTFVFLSFALIWGDRNNFIEEFLTNKFIHAMTIAVCLFALLFPYPTLLADDMARRGIPNDRFLKTIVVIPLFGALIYLCIRPPLPEPD
;
A
#
# COMPACT_ATOMS: atom_id res chain seq x y z
N MET A 1 9.47 20.67 4.57
CA MET A 1 10.35 20.64 3.38
C MET A 1 11.10 19.32 3.19
N MET A 2 11.98 18.89 4.12
CA MET A 2 12.82 17.69 3.94
C MET A 2 12.04 16.39 3.65
N ARG A 3 10.88 16.20 4.31
CA ARG A 3 9.98 15.06 4.08
C ARG A 3 9.44 14.97 2.65
N SER A 4 8.83 16.07 2.18
CA SER A 4 8.20 16.14 0.87
C SER A 4 9.22 15.88 -0.23
N ASN A 5 10.40 16.49 -0.11
CA ASN A 5 11.52 16.28 -1.03
C ASN A 5 11.93 14.80 -1.06
N GLY A 6 12.06 14.14 0.09
CA GLY A 6 12.38 12.72 0.16
C GLY A 6 11.39 11.82 -0.59
N LEU A 7 10.09 12.09 -0.48
CA LEU A 7 9.06 11.35 -1.20
C LEU A 7 9.13 11.59 -2.72
N TRP A 8 9.38 12.83 -3.17
CA TRP A 8 9.61 13.12 -4.59
C TRP A 8 10.87 12.44 -5.12
N PHE A 9 11.95 12.41 -4.34
CA PHE A 9 13.17 11.66 -4.70
C PHE A 9 12.89 10.16 -4.84
N ILE A 10 12.11 9.58 -3.93
CA ILE A 10 11.71 8.16 -4.02
C ILE A 10 10.87 7.92 -5.27
N LEU A 11 9.90 8.78 -5.57
CA LEU A 11 9.06 8.66 -6.76
C LEU A 11 9.87 8.77 -8.05
N ILE A 12 10.64 9.86 -8.21
CA ILE A 12 11.45 10.10 -9.41
C ILE A 12 12.52 9.02 -9.54
N GLY A 13 13.19 8.65 -8.44
CA GLY A 13 14.17 7.59 -8.40
C GLY A 13 13.59 6.24 -8.81
N PHE A 14 12.38 5.90 -8.34
CA PHE A 14 11.69 4.68 -8.75
C PHE A 14 11.31 4.70 -10.23
N LEU A 15 10.81 5.82 -10.75
CA LEU A 15 10.48 5.96 -12.18
C LEU A 15 11.72 5.85 -13.07
N ILE A 16 12.82 6.53 -12.71
CA ILE A 16 14.11 6.42 -13.40
C ILE A 16 14.61 4.98 -13.34
N TYR A 17 14.54 4.33 -12.17
CA TYR A 17 14.94 2.94 -12.01
C TYR A 17 14.16 2.01 -12.95
N VAL A 18 12.82 2.08 -12.94
CA VAL A 18 11.98 1.24 -13.80
C VAL A 18 12.19 1.52 -15.28
N PHE A 19 12.46 2.77 -15.65
CA PHE A 19 12.69 3.14 -17.03
C PHE A 19 14.04 2.64 -17.56
N PHE A 20 15.13 2.89 -16.82
CA PHE A 20 16.50 2.64 -17.30
C PHE A 20 17.10 1.30 -16.85
N PHE A 21 16.73 0.79 -15.67
CA PHE A 21 17.40 -0.36 -15.03
C PHE A 21 16.53 -1.62 -14.96
N ALA A 22 15.21 -1.49 -14.95
CA ALA A 22 14.34 -2.66 -15.02
C ALA A 22 14.42 -3.31 -16.42
N PRO A 23 14.11 -4.62 -16.53
CA PRO A 23 14.21 -5.36 -17.79
C PRO A 23 13.53 -4.64 -18.97
N PRO A 24 14.01 -4.80 -20.22
CA PRO A 24 13.42 -4.10 -21.36
C PRO A 24 11.96 -4.49 -21.58
N ILE A 25 11.17 -3.61 -22.18
CA ILE A 25 9.79 -3.94 -22.56
C ILE A 25 9.84 -4.98 -23.68
N GLN A 26 9.23 -6.14 -23.41
CA GLN A 26 8.98 -7.20 -24.38
C GLN A 26 7.49 -7.21 -24.77
N ALA A 27 7.15 -7.82 -25.91
CA ALA A 27 5.77 -7.83 -26.44
C ALA A 27 4.75 -8.44 -25.46
N ASP A 28 5.20 -9.35 -24.61
CA ASP A 28 4.45 -10.11 -23.62
C ASP A 28 4.58 -9.57 -22.19
N THR A 29 5.18 -8.38 -22.01
CA THR A 29 5.37 -7.75 -20.67
C THR A 29 4.07 -7.72 -19.85
N PHE A 30 2.94 -7.43 -20.49
CA PHE A 30 1.62 -7.34 -19.85
C PHE A 30 0.79 -8.63 -19.96
N ALA A 31 1.33 -9.70 -20.55
CA ALA A 31 0.65 -10.99 -20.62
C ALA A 31 0.25 -11.53 -19.23
N PRO A 32 1.06 -11.40 -18.16
CA PRO A 32 0.67 -11.87 -16.83
C PRO A 32 -0.61 -11.20 -16.32
N ILE A 33 -0.72 -9.86 -16.44
CA ILE A 33 -1.91 -9.14 -15.98
C ILE A 33 -3.14 -9.46 -16.84
N PHE A 34 -3.00 -9.56 -18.16
CA PHE A 34 -4.13 -9.94 -19.02
C PHE A 34 -4.60 -11.37 -18.77
N THR A 35 -3.68 -12.30 -18.50
CA THR A 35 -4.01 -13.69 -18.15
C THR A 35 -4.76 -13.75 -16.82
N LEU A 36 -4.33 -12.95 -15.84
CA LEU A 36 -4.99 -12.84 -14.54
C LEU A 36 -6.42 -12.30 -14.69
N LEU A 37 -6.58 -11.19 -15.42
CA LEU A 37 -7.88 -10.56 -15.66
C LEU A 37 -8.82 -11.43 -16.52
N SER A 38 -8.26 -12.31 -17.35
CA SER A 38 -9.01 -13.28 -18.14
C SER A 38 -9.47 -14.50 -17.34
N GLY A 39 -9.13 -14.59 -16.05
CA GLY A 39 -9.53 -15.70 -15.18
C GLY A 39 -8.79 -17.01 -15.43
N LYS A 40 -7.68 -17.00 -16.19
CA LYS A 40 -6.84 -18.18 -16.45
C LYS A 40 -5.87 -18.46 -15.29
N ILE A 41 -6.41 -18.45 -14.07
CA ILE A 41 -5.66 -18.54 -12.81
C ILE A 41 -4.71 -19.74 -12.75
N PRO A 42 -5.05 -20.96 -13.22
CA PRO A 42 -4.16 -22.11 -13.14
C PRO A 42 -2.86 -22.00 -13.95
N LEU A 43 -2.78 -21.07 -14.91
CA LEU A 43 -1.61 -20.87 -15.76
C LEU A 43 -0.62 -19.85 -15.20
N ILE A 44 -0.94 -19.22 -14.07
CA ILE A 44 -0.15 -18.14 -13.49
C ILE A 44 0.56 -18.67 -12.26
N ASN A 45 1.85 -18.39 -12.17
CA ASN A 45 2.61 -18.69 -10.96
C ASN A 45 1.93 -18.05 -9.73
N PRO A 46 1.61 -18.83 -8.68
CA PRO A 46 1.01 -18.33 -7.44
C PRO A 46 1.74 -17.13 -6.82
N ILE A 47 3.05 -17.01 -7.00
CA ILE A 47 3.82 -15.85 -6.53
C ILE A 47 3.35 -14.57 -7.23
N HIS A 48 3.12 -14.58 -8.55
CA HIS A 48 2.66 -13.41 -9.29
C HIS A 48 1.25 -13.00 -8.88
N ILE A 49 0.36 -13.97 -8.68
CA ILE A 49 -0.99 -13.73 -8.16
C ILE A 49 -0.90 -13.04 -6.81
N SER A 50 -0.11 -13.59 -5.88
CA SER A 50 0.03 -13.03 -4.55
C SER A 50 0.64 -11.63 -4.56
N ILE A 51 1.69 -11.36 -5.34
CA ILE A 51 2.29 -10.02 -5.44
C ILE A 51 1.26 -9.02 -5.99
N PHE A 52 0.53 -9.37 -7.05
CA PHE A 52 -0.51 -8.51 -7.61
C PHE A 52 -1.63 -8.25 -6.58
N SER A 53 -2.11 -9.28 -5.89
CA SER A 53 -3.12 -9.14 -4.84
C SER A 53 -2.62 -8.29 -3.66
N MET A 54 -1.32 -8.39 -3.31
CA MET A 54 -0.71 -7.55 -2.29
C MET A 54 -0.73 -6.07 -2.66
N VAL A 55 -0.60 -5.70 -3.94
CA VAL A 55 -0.79 -4.30 -4.39
C VAL A 55 -2.19 -3.80 -3.98
N GLY A 56 -3.23 -4.59 -4.27
CA GLY A 56 -4.61 -4.27 -3.90
C GLY A 56 -4.81 -4.15 -2.39
N ILE A 57 -4.27 -5.10 -1.62
CA ILE A 57 -4.35 -5.07 -0.15
C ILE A 57 -3.66 -3.81 0.38
N PHE A 58 -2.46 -3.49 -0.10
CA PHE A 58 -1.77 -2.26 0.32
C PHE A 58 -2.57 -1.01 -0.04
N LEU A 59 -3.13 -0.90 -1.24
CA LEU A 59 -3.97 0.24 -1.61
C LEU A 59 -5.14 0.44 -0.63
N LEU A 60 -5.80 -0.65 -0.22
CA LEU A 60 -6.87 -0.62 0.77
C LEU A 60 -6.37 -0.26 2.18
N MET A 61 -5.21 -0.78 2.59
CA MET A 61 -4.56 -0.40 3.84
C MET A 61 -4.22 1.11 3.85
N TYR A 62 -3.70 1.63 2.74
CA TYR A 62 -3.44 3.06 2.59
C TYR A 62 -4.73 3.87 2.63
N ALA A 63 -5.80 3.40 2.00
CA ALA A 63 -7.13 4.04 2.06
C ALA A 63 -7.63 4.17 3.51
N CYS A 64 -7.41 3.17 4.36
CA CYS A 64 -7.76 3.21 5.80
C CYS A 64 -7.13 4.36 6.59
N VAL A 65 -6.05 4.96 6.09
CA VAL A 65 -5.32 6.04 6.75
C VAL A 65 -5.40 7.35 5.96
N MET A 66 -5.34 7.26 4.64
CA MET A 66 -5.40 8.41 3.73
C MET A 66 -6.80 9.01 3.61
N LEU A 67 -7.87 8.21 3.67
CA LEU A 67 -9.23 8.77 3.56
C LEU A 67 -9.59 9.68 4.75
N PRO A 68 -9.36 9.28 6.02
CA PRO A 68 -9.50 10.20 7.15
C PRO A 68 -8.60 11.42 7.03
N ASP A 69 -7.34 11.22 6.61
CA ASP A 69 -6.40 12.30 6.43
C ASP A 69 -6.90 13.31 5.40
N GLY A 70 -7.38 12.85 4.25
CA GLY A 70 -7.83 13.69 3.14
C GLY A 70 -9.05 14.55 3.46
N ARG A 71 -9.84 14.21 4.50
CA ARG A 71 -10.90 15.08 5.03
C ARG A 71 -10.35 16.33 5.71
N MET A 72 -9.10 16.25 6.16
CA MET A 72 -8.39 17.29 6.90
C MET A 72 -7.35 18.03 6.05
N GLN A 73 -7.32 17.79 4.74
CA GLN A 73 -6.38 18.37 3.78
C GLN A 73 -7.09 19.25 2.75
N ARG A 74 -6.33 20.15 2.12
CA ARG A 74 -6.81 20.90 0.95
C ARG A 74 -7.03 20.00 -0.27
N LEU A 75 -6.19 18.97 -0.42
CA LEU A 75 -6.28 17.99 -1.50
C LEU A 75 -6.98 16.74 -0.97
N PRO A 76 -8.11 16.31 -1.55
CA PRO A 76 -8.75 15.07 -1.16
C PRO A 76 -7.86 13.88 -1.54
N ALA A 77 -7.88 12.80 -0.75
CA ALA A 77 -7.02 11.64 -1.00
C ALA A 77 -7.56 10.70 -2.09
N TRP A 78 -8.87 10.71 -2.36
CA TRP A 78 -9.53 9.78 -3.28
C TRP A 78 -8.97 9.80 -4.72
N PRO A 79 -8.59 10.93 -5.35
CA PRO A 79 -8.06 10.91 -6.71
C PRO A 79 -6.75 10.13 -6.79
N PHE A 80 -5.92 10.25 -5.74
CA PHE A 80 -4.64 9.55 -5.64
C PHE A 80 -4.83 8.07 -5.35
N LEU A 81 -5.83 7.70 -4.54
CA LEU A 81 -6.21 6.30 -4.34
C LEU A 81 -6.69 5.65 -5.65
N ILE A 82 -7.51 6.36 -6.45
CA ILE A 82 -7.92 5.90 -7.78
C ILE A 82 -6.73 5.78 -8.72
N ALA A 83 -5.84 6.78 -8.77
CA ALA A 83 -4.61 6.70 -9.54
C ALA A 83 -3.75 5.51 -9.11
N GLY A 84 -3.73 5.19 -7.81
CA GLY A 84 -3.03 4.05 -7.24
C GLY A 84 -3.57 2.70 -7.71
N ILE A 85 -4.85 2.58 -8.04
CA ILE A 85 -5.40 1.33 -8.60
C ILE A 85 -4.71 0.98 -9.93
N GLY A 86 -4.44 1.99 -10.78
CA GLY A 86 -3.78 1.78 -12.07
C GLY A 86 -2.25 1.75 -12.00
N THR A 87 -1.67 2.53 -11.09
CA THR A 87 -0.21 2.80 -11.07
C THR A 87 0.51 2.29 -9.82
N GLY A 88 -0.22 1.71 -8.87
CA GLY A 88 0.31 1.30 -7.57
C GLY A 88 0.79 2.49 -6.74
N ILE A 89 1.94 2.31 -6.08
CA ILE A 89 2.49 3.30 -5.15
C ILE A 89 2.82 4.64 -5.82
N VAL A 90 3.10 4.63 -7.13
CA VAL A 90 3.37 5.82 -7.94
C VAL A 90 2.23 6.83 -7.84
N GLY A 91 0.97 6.35 -7.85
CA GLY A 91 -0.20 7.21 -7.72
C GLY A 91 -0.42 7.77 -6.31
N LEU A 92 0.07 7.08 -5.27
CA LEU A 92 -0.10 7.50 -3.88
C LEU A 92 0.95 8.51 -3.42
N ILE A 93 2.21 8.38 -3.88
CA ILE A 93 3.31 9.22 -3.41
C ILE A 93 3.03 10.73 -3.57
N PRO A 94 2.44 11.23 -4.67
CA PRO A 94 2.11 12.65 -4.79
C PRO A 94 1.24 13.18 -3.65
N TYR A 95 0.23 12.41 -3.21
CA TYR A 95 -0.57 12.79 -2.04
C TYR A 95 0.28 12.85 -0.78
N LEU A 96 1.10 11.81 -0.53
CA LEU A 96 1.97 11.73 0.65
C LEU A 96 2.97 12.89 0.69
N ALA A 97 3.42 13.35 -0.47
CA ALA A 97 4.37 14.45 -0.60
C ALA A 97 3.70 15.82 -0.39
N LEU A 98 2.47 16.00 -0.88
CA LEU A 98 1.74 17.28 -0.87
C LEU A 98 0.92 17.53 0.40
N ARG A 99 0.48 16.49 1.13
CA ARG A 99 -0.31 16.63 2.36
C ARG A 99 0.43 17.43 3.43
N GLU A 100 -0.28 18.19 4.25
CA GLU A 100 0.26 18.86 5.42
C GLU A 100 0.11 17.98 6.68
N PRO A 101 1.08 17.92 7.60
CA PRO A 101 0.90 17.18 8.86
C PRO A 101 -0.32 17.69 9.61
N ASN A 102 -1.20 16.77 10.05
CA ASN A 102 -2.39 17.13 10.82
C ASN A 102 -2.75 16.01 11.80
N GLN A 103 -2.66 16.32 13.08
CA GLN A 103 -2.87 15.39 14.19
C GLN A 103 -4.29 15.43 14.75
N GLU A 104 -5.13 16.36 14.30
CA GLU A 104 -6.51 16.50 14.72
C GLU A 104 -7.47 15.96 13.66
N PHE A 105 -8.57 15.35 14.11
CA PHE A 105 -9.66 14.94 13.24
C PHE A 105 -10.87 15.81 13.55
N ARG A 106 -11.27 16.64 12.59
CA ARG A 106 -12.47 17.49 12.66
C ARG A 106 -13.44 17.21 11.50
N GLY A 107 -13.23 16.12 10.77
CA GLY A 107 -14.05 15.73 9.63
C GLY A 107 -15.28 14.93 10.07
N GLU A 108 -16.30 14.91 9.23
CA GLU A 108 -17.46 14.04 9.46
C GLU A 108 -17.14 12.58 9.10
N LYS A 109 -17.63 11.67 9.93
CA LYS A 109 -17.49 10.23 9.73
C LYS A 109 -18.70 9.68 8.97
N ASP A 110 -18.68 9.86 7.65
CA ASP A 110 -19.69 9.28 6.77
C ASP A 110 -19.64 7.74 6.75
N ASN A 111 -20.68 7.10 6.21
CA ASN A 111 -20.77 5.64 6.16
C ASN A 111 -19.62 4.98 5.38
N PHE A 112 -19.06 5.67 4.38
CA PHE A 112 -17.94 5.18 3.62
C PHE A 112 -16.65 5.16 4.46
N LEU A 113 -16.39 6.24 5.21
CA LEU A 113 -15.27 6.35 6.12
C LEU A 113 -15.39 5.36 7.28
N LYS A 114 -16.60 5.05 7.75
CA LYS A 114 -16.83 4.00 8.78
C LYS A 114 -16.31 2.63 8.35
N ILE A 115 -16.46 2.26 7.08
CA ILE A 115 -15.94 1.00 6.54
C ILE A 115 -14.41 0.95 6.66
N PHE A 116 -13.74 2.03 6.22
CA PHE A 116 -12.28 2.14 6.22
C PHE A 116 -11.68 2.44 7.60
N ASP A 117 -12.48 2.94 8.55
CA ASP A 117 -12.08 3.12 9.95
C ASP A 117 -12.18 1.82 10.76
N SER A 118 -13.02 0.88 10.33
CA SER A 118 -13.30 -0.36 11.06
C SER A 118 -12.07 -1.24 11.30
N LYS A 119 -11.97 -1.80 12.51
CA LYS A 119 -10.98 -2.84 12.87
C LYS A 119 -11.18 -4.13 12.07
N LEU A 120 -12.42 -4.40 11.62
CA LEU A 120 -12.73 -5.55 10.79
C LEU A 120 -11.99 -5.47 9.44
N ALA A 121 -11.81 -4.27 8.88
CA ALA A 121 -11.01 -4.09 7.67
C ALA A 121 -9.56 -4.55 7.90
N GLY A 122 -8.96 -4.18 9.04
CA GLY A 122 -7.63 -4.67 9.44
C GLY A 122 -7.56 -6.19 9.53
N PHE A 123 -8.57 -6.83 10.14
CA PHE A 123 -8.64 -8.29 10.24
C PHE A 123 -8.78 -8.96 8.86
N ILE A 124 -9.66 -8.45 8.00
CA ILE A 124 -9.83 -8.94 6.62
C ILE A 124 -8.51 -8.84 5.85
N PHE A 125 -7.82 -7.69 5.90
CA PHE A 125 -6.55 -7.51 5.21
C PHE A 125 -5.45 -8.42 5.76
N SER A 126 -5.44 -8.65 7.08
CA SER A 126 -4.50 -9.57 7.71
C SER A 126 -4.75 -11.01 7.26
N PHE A 127 -6.01 -11.44 7.24
CA PHE A 127 -6.41 -12.76 6.77
C PHE A 127 -6.10 -12.95 5.28
N SER A 128 -6.46 -11.98 4.43
CA SER A 128 -6.15 -12.02 3.00
C SER A 128 -4.64 -12.08 2.76
N THR A 129 -3.85 -11.25 3.46
CA THR A 129 -2.38 -11.30 3.39
C THR A 129 -1.86 -12.67 3.75
N PHE A 130 -2.33 -13.24 4.86
CA PHE A 130 -1.94 -14.59 5.29
C PHE A 130 -2.26 -15.65 4.23
N VAL A 131 -3.45 -15.59 3.62
CA VAL A 131 -3.86 -16.51 2.55
C VAL A 131 -2.94 -16.37 1.34
N PHE A 132 -2.68 -15.17 0.83
CA PHE A 132 -1.83 -14.97 -0.34
C PHE A 132 -0.35 -15.32 -0.09
N LEU A 133 0.18 -14.99 1.10
CA LEU A 133 1.54 -15.39 1.47
C LEU A 133 1.67 -16.92 1.57
N SER A 134 0.70 -17.59 2.19
CA SER A 134 0.66 -19.05 2.26
C SER A 134 0.51 -19.68 0.87
N PHE A 135 -0.33 -19.08 0.03
CA PHE A 135 -0.55 -19.54 -1.34
C PHE A 135 0.73 -19.48 -2.19
N ALA A 136 1.44 -18.36 -2.14
CA ALA A 136 2.74 -18.20 -2.81
C ALA A 136 3.81 -19.14 -2.23
N LEU A 137 3.80 -19.37 -0.92
CA LEU A 137 4.82 -20.20 -0.27
C LEU A 137 4.66 -21.69 -0.59
N ILE A 138 3.41 -22.19 -0.64
CA ILE A 138 3.10 -23.61 -0.80
C ILE A 138 3.09 -24.01 -2.28
N TRP A 139 2.53 -23.18 -3.16
CA TRP A 139 2.31 -23.53 -4.57
C TRP A 139 3.14 -22.71 -5.56
N GLY A 140 3.93 -21.74 -5.08
CA GLY A 140 4.74 -20.87 -5.93
C GLY A 140 5.96 -21.55 -6.53
N ASP A 141 6.17 -21.35 -7.83
CA ASP A 141 7.42 -21.74 -8.51
C ASP A 141 8.46 -20.62 -8.35
N ARG A 142 9.42 -20.83 -7.46
CA ARG A 142 10.46 -19.84 -7.16
C ARG A 142 11.42 -19.61 -8.32
N ASN A 143 11.69 -20.64 -9.12
CA ASN A 143 12.63 -20.54 -10.23
C ASN A 143 12.01 -19.71 -11.37
N ASN A 144 10.76 -20.02 -11.73
CA ASN A 144 10.01 -19.21 -12.70
C ASN A 144 9.85 -17.76 -12.20
N PHE A 145 9.59 -17.54 -10.90
CA PHE A 145 9.52 -16.19 -10.37
C PHE A 145 10.85 -15.43 -10.50
N ILE A 146 12.00 -16.05 -10.18
CA ILE A 146 13.31 -15.40 -10.32
C ILE A 146 13.58 -15.08 -11.80
N GLU A 147 13.26 -15.99 -12.71
CA GLU A 147 13.39 -15.77 -14.15
C GLU A 147 12.53 -14.58 -14.62
N GLU A 148 11.25 -14.55 -14.28
CA GLU A 148 10.34 -13.46 -14.65
C GLU A 148 10.71 -12.15 -13.96
N PHE A 149 11.19 -12.18 -12.72
CA PHE A 149 11.69 -10.99 -12.05
C PHE A 149 12.90 -10.38 -12.78
N LEU A 150 13.75 -11.20 -13.41
CA LEU A 150 14.93 -10.72 -14.14
C LEU A 150 14.65 -10.36 -15.61
N THR A 151 13.56 -10.87 -16.19
CA THR A 151 13.28 -10.72 -17.63
C THR A 151 12.04 -9.89 -17.94
N ASN A 152 11.00 -9.95 -17.09
CA ASN A 152 9.72 -9.27 -17.30
C ASN A 152 9.67 -7.95 -16.52
N LYS A 153 9.61 -6.82 -17.26
CA LYS A 153 9.58 -5.48 -16.66
C LYS A 153 8.41 -5.27 -15.69
N PHE A 154 7.23 -5.81 -16.00
CA PHE A 154 6.03 -5.64 -15.17
C PHE A 154 6.17 -6.38 -13.85
N ILE A 155 6.56 -7.66 -13.86
CA ILE A 155 6.78 -8.45 -12.64
C ILE A 155 7.88 -7.80 -11.78
N HIS A 156 8.98 -7.37 -12.40
CA HIS A 156 10.06 -6.67 -11.73
C HIS A 156 9.58 -5.39 -11.02
N ALA A 157 8.94 -4.48 -11.77
CA ALA A 157 8.48 -3.20 -11.24
C ALA A 157 7.39 -3.37 -10.18
N MET A 158 6.45 -4.30 -10.39
CA MET A 158 5.38 -4.59 -9.44
C MET A 158 5.93 -5.15 -8.12
N THR A 159 6.90 -6.06 -8.18
CA THR A 159 7.55 -6.63 -6.98
C THR A 159 8.22 -5.54 -6.16
N ILE A 160 9.00 -4.66 -6.80
CA ILE A 160 9.65 -3.54 -6.12
C ILE A 160 8.60 -2.55 -5.58
N ALA A 161 7.53 -2.29 -6.32
CA ALA A 161 6.44 -1.43 -5.86
C ALA A 161 5.79 -1.96 -4.57
N VAL A 162 5.57 -3.28 -4.46
CA VAL A 162 5.07 -3.92 -3.21
C VAL A 162 6.02 -3.69 -2.04
N CYS A 163 7.34 -3.79 -2.26
CA CYS A 163 8.32 -3.43 -1.23
C CYS A 163 8.23 -1.94 -0.85
N LEU A 164 8.07 -1.06 -1.82
CA LEU A 164 7.90 0.38 -1.56
C LEU A 164 6.63 0.69 -0.78
N PHE A 165 5.50 0.04 -1.08
CA PHE A 165 4.29 0.14 -0.24
C PHE A 165 4.58 -0.25 1.21
N ALA A 166 5.24 -1.39 1.43
CA ALA A 166 5.55 -1.88 2.77
C ALA A 166 6.48 -0.91 3.54
N LEU A 167 7.47 -0.33 2.86
CA LEU A 167 8.45 0.60 3.45
C LEU A 167 7.88 2.00 3.71
N LEU A 168 6.99 2.49 2.83
CA LEU A 168 6.42 3.83 2.94
C LEU A 168 5.24 3.89 3.90
N PHE A 169 4.58 2.77 4.22
CA PHE A 169 3.46 2.77 5.15
C PHE A 169 3.84 3.27 6.56
N PRO A 170 4.94 2.79 7.19
CA PRO A 170 5.38 3.28 8.48
C PRO A 170 6.13 4.61 8.42
N TYR A 171 6.24 5.24 7.24
CA TYR A 171 6.97 6.49 7.08
C TYR A 171 6.41 7.57 8.03
N PRO A 172 7.26 8.27 8.81
CA PRO A 172 6.96 8.76 10.17
C PRO A 172 6.00 9.95 10.27
N THR A 173 5.17 10.21 9.26
CA THR A 173 4.20 11.31 9.32
C THR A 173 2.78 10.93 8.97
N LEU A 174 2.52 9.95 8.10
CA LEU A 174 1.13 9.57 7.83
C LEU A 174 0.56 8.82 9.03
N LEU A 175 1.30 7.82 9.50
CA LEU A 175 0.86 6.93 10.56
C LEU A 175 0.96 7.56 11.94
N ALA A 176 1.98 8.39 12.19
CA ALA A 176 2.09 9.16 13.42
C ALA A 176 0.91 10.14 13.59
N ASP A 177 0.49 10.79 12.50
CA ASP A 177 -0.68 11.67 12.51
C ASP A 177 -1.98 10.89 12.70
N ASP A 178 -2.12 9.71 12.09
CA ASP A 178 -3.29 8.83 12.34
C ASP A 178 -3.35 8.33 13.79
N MET A 179 -2.21 7.97 14.39
CA MET A 179 -2.13 7.63 15.81
C MET A 179 -2.54 8.80 16.71
N ALA A 180 -2.08 10.02 16.39
CA ALA A 180 -2.44 11.21 17.15
C ALA A 180 -3.94 11.51 17.07
N ARG A 181 -4.54 11.39 15.87
CA ARG A 181 -5.99 11.55 15.65
C ARG A 181 -6.84 10.56 16.43
N ARG A 182 -6.27 9.39 16.75
CA ARG A 182 -6.92 8.31 17.50
C ARG A 182 -6.58 8.33 19.01
N GLY A 183 -5.93 9.41 19.49
CA GLY A 183 -5.63 9.58 20.92
C GLY A 183 -4.48 8.72 21.44
N ILE A 184 -3.65 8.14 20.56
CA ILE A 184 -2.51 7.28 20.92
C ILE A 184 -1.14 7.80 20.43
N PRO A 185 -0.83 9.10 20.50
CA PRO A 185 0.40 9.67 19.93
C PRO A 185 1.70 9.15 20.56
N ASN A 186 1.64 8.56 21.77
CA ASN A 186 2.80 8.12 22.56
C ASN A 186 2.84 6.63 22.87
N ASP A 187 2.04 5.81 22.19
CA ASP A 187 2.06 4.36 22.37
C ASP A 187 3.40 3.77 21.88
N ARG A 188 4.25 3.36 22.83
CA ARG A 188 5.59 2.81 22.55
C ARG A 188 5.53 1.46 21.85
N PHE A 189 4.53 0.63 22.17
CA PHE A 189 4.36 -0.68 21.53
C PHE A 189 4.02 -0.50 20.06
N LEU A 190 3.02 0.34 19.76
CA LEU A 190 2.61 0.63 18.39
C LEU A 190 3.72 1.30 17.58
N LYS A 191 4.42 2.28 18.15
CA LYS A 191 5.58 2.91 17.48
C LYS A 191 6.66 1.91 17.10
N THR A 192 6.87 0.88 17.92
CA THR A 192 7.89 -0.15 17.67
C THR A 192 7.41 -1.14 16.61
N ILE A 193 6.18 -1.65 16.74
CA ILE A 193 5.69 -2.72 15.87
C ILE A 193 5.47 -2.23 14.45
N VAL A 194 5.04 -0.98 14.29
CA VAL A 194 4.78 -0.34 13.00
C VAL A 194 6.02 -0.31 12.11
N VAL A 195 7.23 -0.25 12.68
CA VAL A 195 8.49 -0.26 11.91
C VAL A 195 8.68 -1.57 11.15
N ILE A 196 8.03 -2.66 11.57
CA ILE A 196 8.05 -3.94 10.86
C ILE A 196 7.21 -3.80 9.59
N PRO A 197 7.81 -3.77 8.40
CA PRO A 197 7.08 -3.55 7.15
C PRO A 197 6.01 -4.64 6.97
N LEU A 198 4.87 -4.25 6.38
CA LEU A 198 3.66 -5.07 6.22
C LEU A 198 2.99 -5.50 7.55
N PHE A 199 3.64 -6.31 8.37
CA PHE A 199 3.02 -6.90 9.56
C PHE A 199 2.71 -5.87 10.64
N GLY A 200 3.59 -4.89 10.85
CA GLY A 200 3.36 -3.78 11.77
C GLY A 200 2.14 -2.96 11.39
N ALA A 201 1.99 -2.68 10.09
CA ALA A 201 0.85 -1.98 9.53
C ALA A 201 -0.46 -2.76 9.71
N LEU A 202 -0.45 -4.07 9.45
CA LEU A 202 -1.61 -4.93 9.65
C LEU A 202 -2.03 -5.01 11.12
N ILE A 203 -1.08 -5.21 12.03
CA ILE A 203 -1.35 -5.24 13.47
C ILE A 203 -1.94 -3.90 13.91
N TYR A 204 -1.35 -2.79 13.49
CA TYR A 204 -1.87 -1.46 13.77
C TYR A 204 -3.34 -1.31 13.34
N LEU A 205 -3.68 -1.68 12.10
CA LEU A 205 -5.05 -1.58 11.60
C LEU A 205 -6.04 -2.45 12.39
N CYS A 206 -5.60 -3.58 12.94
CA CYS A 206 -6.43 -4.45 13.78
C CYS A 206 -6.72 -3.87 15.16
N ILE A 207 -5.76 -3.16 15.77
CA ILE A 207 -5.84 -2.75 17.19
C ILE A 207 -6.08 -1.26 17.40
N ARG A 208 -5.93 -0.41 16.37
CA ARG A 208 -6.11 1.04 16.48
C ARG A 208 -7.49 1.42 17.05
N PRO A 209 -7.58 2.41 17.95
CA PRO A 209 -8.86 2.97 18.38
C PRO A 209 -9.63 3.57 17.20
N PRO A 210 -10.98 3.61 17.21
CA PRO A 210 -11.74 4.29 16.18
C PRO A 210 -11.44 5.80 16.18
N LEU A 211 -11.72 6.47 15.06
CA LEU A 211 -11.67 7.94 15.02
C LEU A 211 -12.74 8.54 15.93
N PRO A 212 -12.47 9.71 16.55
CA PRO A 212 -13.48 10.41 17.35
C PRO A 212 -14.68 10.78 16.47
N GLU A 213 -15.88 10.61 17.01
CA GLU A 213 -17.12 11.06 16.39
C GLU A 213 -17.52 12.38 17.06
N PRO A 214 -17.90 13.42 16.30
CA PRO A 214 -18.46 14.62 16.89
C PRO A 214 -19.81 14.28 17.56
N ASP A 215 -20.00 14.80 18.77
CA ASP A 215 -21.25 14.71 19.54
C ASP A 215 -22.45 15.34 18.80
#